data_AF-A0A7V4XR27-F1
#
_entry.id   AF-A0A7V4XR27-F1
#
_cell.length_a   1.000
_cell.length_b   1.000
_cell.length_c   1.000
_cell.angle_alpha   90.00
_cell.angle_beta   90.00
_cell.angle_gamma   90.00
#
_symmetry.space_group_name_H-M   'P 1'
#
loop_
_entity.id
_entity.type
_entity.pdbx_description
1 polymer ?
#
loop_
_entity_poly.entity_id
_entity_poly.type
_entity_poly.pdbx_seq_one_letter_code
_entity_poly.pdbx_strand_id
1 'polypeptide(L)'
;MDCSEFQQKLPELFEEHADLGKEEHLKHCENCAALVRDLEYIAQQAKLLLPIHEPSPAVWDTIQSTLQREQADTDGRDPSDTAPPAR
;
A
#
# COMPACT_ATOMS: atom_id res chain seq x y z
N MET A 1 19.79 -13.43 -4.42
CA MET A 1 18.98 -14.21 -3.46
C MET A 1 18.56 -15.51 -4.10
N ASP A 2 18.51 -16.57 -3.30
CA ASP A 2 17.91 -17.83 -3.73
C ASP A 2 16.36 -17.80 -3.60
N CYS A 3 15.71 -18.89 -3.99
CA CYS A 3 14.25 -18.98 -3.94
C CYS A 3 13.69 -18.92 -2.52
N SER A 4 14.40 -19.49 -1.54
CA SER A 4 13.94 -19.53 -0.15
C SER A 4 14.03 -18.15 0.48
N GLU A 5 15.16 -17.47 0.29
CA GLU A 5 15.37 -16.09 0.75
C GLU A 5 14.34 -15.13 0.13
N PHE A 6 14.04 -15.30 -1.16
CA PHE A 6 13.01 -14.49 -1.82
C PHE A 6 11.61 -14.76 -1.23
N GLN A 7 11.23 -16.03 -1.10
CA GLN A 7 9.90 -16.40 -0.58
C GLN A 7 9.68 -15.96 0.86
N GLN A 8 10.73 -15.92 1.69
CA GLN A 8 10.65 -15.40 3.06
C GLN A 8 10.32 -13.90 3.12
N LYS A 9 10.74 -13.13 2.10
CA LYS A 9 10.48 -11.68 2.01
C LYS A 9 9.14 -11.34 1.35
N LEU A 10 8.52 -12.30 0.65
CA LEU A 10 7.26 -12.05 -0.06
C LEU A 10 6.16 -11.44 0.83
N PRO A 11 5.91 -11.88 2.08
CA PRO A 11 4.87 -11.28 2.91
C PRO A 11 5.04 -9.77 3.09
N GLU A 12 6.26 -9.33 3.45
CA GLU A 12 6.59 -7.91 3.64
C GLU A 12 6.41 -7.12 2.33
N LEU A 13 6.88 -7.67 1.19
CA LEU A 13 6.72 -7.02 -0.11
C LEU A 13 5.25 -6.86 -0.52
N PHE A 14 4.39 -7.82 -0.19
CA PHE A 14 2.95 -7.72 -0.44
C PHE A 14 2.27 -6.69 0.48
N GLU A 15 2.67 -6.61 1.76
CA GLU A 15 2.18 -5.63 2.74
C GLU A 15 2.56 -4.20 2.36
N GLU A 16 3.78 -3.99 1.88
CA GLU A 16 4.26 -2.70 1.38
C GLU A 16 3.65 -2.29 0.03
N HIS A 17 2.85 -3.17 -0.59
CA HIS A 17 2.33 -3.02 -1.95
C HIS A 17 3.47 -2.72 -2.96
N ALA A 18 4.62 -3.37 -2.76
CA ALA A 18 5.78 -3.21 -3.61
C ALA A 18 5.49 -3.71 -5.04
N ASP A 19 6.14 -3.10 -6.02
CA ASP A 19 6.09 -3.55 -7.41
C ASP A 19 6.98 -4.78 -7.60
N LEU A 20 6.42 -5.96 -7.34
CA LEU A 20 7.11 -7.25 -7.43
C LEU A 20 7.74 -7.48 -8.82
N GLY A 21 7.21 -6.89 -9.89
CA GLY A 21 7.79 -6.99 -11.24
C GLY A 21 9.19 -6.39 -11.38
N LYS A 22 9.61 -5.55 -10.43
CA LYS A 22 10.96 -4.97 -10.39
C LYS A 22 12.00 -5.89 -9.75
N GLU A 23 11.57 -6.91 -9.01
CA GLU A 23 12.46 -7.84 -8.31
C GLU A 23 13.35 -8.60 -9.29
N GLU A 24 14.67 -8.50 -9.10
CA GLU A 24 15.64 -9.10 -10.01
C GLU A 24 15.54 -10.62 -10.07
N HIS A 25 15.15 -11.26 -8.96
CA HIS A 25 14.98 -12.72 -8.89
C HIS A 25 13.86 -13.20 -9.82
N LEU A 26 12.75 -12.47 -9.93
CA LEU A 26 11.62 -12.86 -10.76
C LEU A 26 11.94 -12.83 -12.26
N LYS A 27 12.93 -12.02 -12.67
CA LYS A 27 13.38 -11.97 -14.08
C LYS A 27 14.15 -13.23 -14.50
N HIS A 28 14.69 -13.97 -13.53
CA HIS A 28 15.59 -15.11 -13.78
C HIS A 28 15.06 -16.43 -13.22
N CYS A 29 14.01 -16.41 -12.39
CA CYS A 29 13.43 -17.59 -11.75
C CYS A 29 11.94 -17.74 -12.10
N GLU A 30 11.65 -18.56 -13.10
CA GLU A 30 10.27 -18.80 -13.56
C GLU A 30 9.38 -19.42 -12.47
N ASN A 31 9.94 -20.27 -11.60
CA ASN A 31 9.19 -20.88 -10.50
C ASN A 31 8.66 -19.84 -9.52
N CYS A 32 9.50 -18.87 -9.14
CA CYS A 32 9.10 -17.80 -8.25
C CYS A 32 8.19 -16.79 -8.96
N ALA A 33 8.40 -16.55 -10.26
CA ALA A 33 7.48 -15.73 -11.05
C ALA A 33 6.08 -16.36 -11.14
N ALA A 34 5.99 -17.68 -11.35
CA ALA A 34 4.74 -18.42 -11.32
C ALA A 34 4.06 -18.34 -9.95
N LEU A 35 4.82 -18.55 -8.86
CA LEU A 35 4.30 -18.43 -7.50
C LEU A 35 3.70 -17.04 -7.23
N VAL A 36 4.39 -15.96 -7.61
CA VAL A 36 3.87 -14.59 -7.43
C VAL A 36 2.57 -14.38 -8.21
N ARG A 37 2.51 -14.82 -9.47
CA ARG A 37 1.28 -14.74 -10.27
C ARG A 37 0.12 -15.50 -9.61
N ASP A 38 0.38 -16.68 -9.06
CA ASP A 38 -0.63 -17.48 -8.38
C ASP A 38 -1.12 -16.80 -7.10
N LEU A 39 -0.22 -16.20 -6.30
CA LEU A 39 -0.57 -15.44 -5.10
C LEU A 39 -1.40 -14.19 -5.43
N GLU A 40 -1.01 -13.45 -6.47
CA GLU A 40 -1.78 -12.29 -6.97
C GLU A 40 -3.16 -12.71 -7.46
N TYR A 41 -3.25 -13.81 -8.19
CA TYR A 41 -4.52 -14.37 -8.65
C TYR A 41 -5.41 -14.76 -7.47
N ILE A 42 -4.88 -15.47 -6.47
CA ILE A 42 -5.62 -15.81 -5.24
C ILE A 42 -6.13 -14.54 -4.56
N ALA A 43 -5.29 -13.51 -4.41
CA ALA A 43 -5.70 -12.24 -3.79
C ALA A 43 -6.82 -11.55 -4.58
N GLN A 44 -6.77 -11.58 -5.92
CA GLN A 44 -7.84 -11.04 -6.77
C GLN A 44 -9.15 -11.83 -6.61
N GLN A 45 -9.08 -13.16 -6.62
CA GLN A 45 -10.26 -14.01 -6.46
C GLN A 45 -10.86 -13.89 -5.05
N ALA A 46 -10.03 -13.79 -4.02
CA ALA A 46 -10.47 -13.62 -2.64
C ALA A 46 -11.35 -12.38 -2.45
N LYS A 47 -11.05 -11.28 -3.17
CA LYS A 47 -11.89 -10.05 -3.15
C LYS A 47 -13.33 -10.31 -3.60
N LEU A 48 -13.56 -11.28 -4.48
CA LEU A 48 -14.90 -11.66 -4.94
C LEU A 48 -15.67 -12.49 -3.91
N LEU A 49 -14.94 -13.15 -2.99
CA LEU A 49 -15.50 -13.99 -1.93
C LEU A 49 -15.78 -13.21 -0.64
N LEU A 50 -15.19 -12.02 -0.49
CA LEU A 50 -15.44 -11.18 0.67
C LEU A 50 -16.87 -10.60 0.58
N PRO A 51 -17.67 -10.71 1.66
CA PRO A 51 -18.98 -10.08 1.67
C PRO A 51 -18.79 -8.57 1.61
N ILE A 52 -19.26 -7.96 0.52
CA ILE A 52 -19.27 -6.50 0.36
C ILE A 52 -20.40 -5.96 1.24
N HIS A 53 -20.09 -5.71 2.51
CA HIS A 53 -20.97 -4.96 3.39
C HIS A 53 -20.74 -3.48 3.19
N GLU A 54 -21.80 -2.75 2.83
CA GLU A 54 -21.75 -1.30 2.84
C GLU A 54 -21.57 -0.83 4.29
N PRO A 55 -20.48 -0.09 4.61
CA PRO A 55 -20.30 0.44 5.96
C PRO A 55 -21.40 1.46 6.26
N SER A 56 -21.70 1.67 7.54
CA SER A 56 -22.78 2.56 7.94
C SER A 56 -22.52 4.01 7.53
N PRO A 57 -23.55 4.84 7.30
CA PRO A 57 -23.39 6.26 6.95
C PRO A 57 -22.47 7.03 7.91
N ALA A 58 -22.53 6.71 9.21
CA ALA A 58 -21.68 7.33 10.23
C ALA A 58 -20.18 7.11 10.01
N VAL A 59 -19.78 5.97 9.43
CA VAL A 59 -18.37 5.70 9.06
C VAL A 59 -17.94 6.66 7.94
N TRP A 60 -18.79 6.84 6.93
CA TRP A 60 -18.53 7.77 5.83
C TRP A 60 -18.46 9.22 6.28
N ASP A 61 -19.39 9.66 7.13
CA ASP A 61 -19.38 10.99 7.73
C ASP A 61 -18.08 11.24 8.51
N THR A 62 -17.62 10.24 9.27
CA THR A 62 -16.37 10.31 10.04
C THR A 62 -15.16 10.43 9.13
N ILE A 63 -15.07 9.61 8.07
CA ILE A 63 -14.00 9.66 7.07
C ILE A 63 -13.98 11.04 6.41
N GLN A 64 -15.13 11.53 5.93
CA GLN A 64 -15.24 12.82 5.27
C GLN A 64 -14.79 13.97 6.19
N SER A 65 -15.27 13.99 7.43
CA SER A 65 -14.89 15.03 8.40
C SER A 65 -13.39 15.02 8.72
N THR A 66 -12.77 13.83 8.76
CA THR A 66 -11.34 13.68 9.03
C THR A 66 -10.51 14.21 7.86
N LEU A 67 -10.87 13.85 6.62
CA LEU A 67 -10.19 14.34 5.42
C LEU A 67 -10.29 15.87 5.27
N GLN A 68 -11.44 16.46 5.60
CA GLN A 68 -11.62 17.91 5.57
C GLN A 68 -10.71 18.63 6.59
N ARG A 69 -10.58 18.07 7.79
CA ARG A 69 -9.69 18.60 8.83
C ARG A 69 -8.22 18.53 8.42
N GLU A 70 -7.78 17.37 7.90
CA GLU A 70 -6.41 17.20 7.41
C GLU A 70 -6.08 18.19 6.29
N GLN A 71 -7.01 18.42 5.35
CA GLN A 71 -6.83 19.42 4.30
C GLN A 71 -6.70 20.83 4.86
N ALA A 72 -7.55 21.22 5.81
CA ALA A 72 -7.47 22.52 6.46
C ALA A 72 -6.15 22.72 7.24
N ASP A 73 -5.63 21.68 7.88
CA ASP A 73 -4.34 21.71 8.58
C ASP A 73 -3.15 21.83 7.59
N THR A 74 -3.27 21.26 6.38
CA THR A 74 -2.23 21.39 5.34
C THR A 74 -2.27 22.74 4.62
N ASP A 75 -3.44 23.34 4.46
CA ASP A 75 -3.62 24.66 3.81
C ASP A 75 -3.26 25.83 4.74
N GLY A 76 -3.25 25.60 6.06
CA GLY A 76 -2.84 26.58 7.07
C GLY A 76 -1.33 26.69 7.33
N ARG A 77 -0.50 25.85 6.70
CA ARG A 77 0.97 25.91 6.85
C ARG A 77 1.54 26.90 5.82
N ASP A 78 1.58 28.17 6.19
CA ASP A 78 2.31 29.19 5.44
C ASP A 78 3.81 28.79 5.36
N PRO A 79 4.39 28.57 4.16
CA PRO A 79 5.80 28.22 4.01
C PRO A 79 6.76 29.33 4.44
N SER A 80 6.25 30.52 4.81
CA SER A 80 7.07 31.62 5.32
C SER A 80 7.50 31.50 6.80
N ASP A 81 6.97 30.55 7.58
CA ASP A 81 7.26 30.44 9.03
C ASP A 81 8.50 29.58 9.37
N THR A 82 9.31 29.22 8.36
CA THR A 82 10.56 28.45 8.53
C THR A 82 11.84 29.25 8.25
N ALA A 83 11.82 30.58 8.34
CA ALA A 83 13.05 31.38 8.28
C ALA A 83 13.65 31.53 9.70
N PRO A 84 14.83 30.94 10.00
CA PRO A 84 15.50 31.19 11.28
C PRO A 84 15.99 32.65 11.35
N PRO A 85 15.98 33.30 12.53
CA PRO A 85 16.43 34.68 12.67
C PRO A 85 17.92 34.79 12.33
N ALA A 86 18.25 35.65 11.37
CA ALA A 86 19.62 35.99 11.02
C ALA A 86 20.32 36.63 12.24
N ARG A 87 21.43 36.03 12.66
CA ARG A 87 22.35 36.58 13.68
C ARG A 87 23.40 37.46 13.03
#